data_AF-A0A7W9Z139-F1
#
_entry.id   AF-A0A7W9Z139-F1
#
_cell.length_a   1.000
_cell.length_b   1.000
_cell.length_c   1.000
_cell.angle_alpha   90.00
_cell.angle_beta   90.00
_cell.angle_gamma   90.00
#
_symmetry.space_group_name_H-M   'P 1'
#
loop_
_entity.id
_entity.type
_entity.pdbx_description
1 polymer ?
#
loop_
_entity_poly.entity_id
_entity_poly.type
_entity_poly.pdbx_seq_one_letter_code
_entity_poly.pdbx_strand_id
1 'polypeptide(L)'
;MPRKTIEQRIAELEERKKALKARLGKQERAQDTRRKILLGALVLHRLDNSNNSDFADQLRDWIRKELPGFLTRDGDKALFDDILNASSSPEVTTSEQQT
;
A
#
# COMPACT_ATOMS: atom_id res chain seq x y z
N MET A 1 31.38 39.10 25.02
CA MET A 1 30.12 38.33 24.96
C MET A 1 30.29 37.06 25.77
N PRO A 2 29.44 36.78 26.77
CA PRO A 2 29.59 35.59 27.61
C PRO A 2 29.51 34.34 26.74
N ARG A 3 30.54 33.49 26.79
CA ARG A 3 30.55 32.21 26.09
C ARG A 3 29.49 31.32 26.73
N LYS A 4 28.58 30.76 25.93
CA LYS A 4 27.60 29.76 26.41
C LYS A 4 28.33 28.68 27.18
N THR A 5 27.76 28.27 28.32
CA THR A 5 28.33 27.20 29.13
C THR A 5 28.31 25.89 28.33
N ILE A 6 29.18 24.95 28.69
CA ILE A 6 29.26 23.65 28.02
C ILE A 6 27.91 22.93 28.09
N GLU A 7 27.20 23.04 29.21
CA GLU A 7 25.85 22.49 29.41
C GLU A 7 24.83 23.07 28.44
N GLN A 8 24.83 24.40 28.23
CA GLN A 8 23.95 25.05 27.26
C GLN A 8 24.22 24.58 25.82
N ARG A 9 25.48 24.33 25.48
CA ARG A 9 25.85 23.79 24.16
C ARG A 9 25.42 22.33 24.00
N ILE A 10 25.55 21.52 25.05
CA ILE A 10 25.06 20.13 25.04
C ILE A 10 23.53 20.11 24.86
N ALA A 11 22.81 20.97 25.58
CA ALA A 11 21.36 21.10 25.44
C ALA A 11 20.93 21.50 24.03
N GLU A 12 21.60 22.50 23.41
CA GLU A 12 21.33 22.89 22.02
C GLU A 12 21.59 21.76 21.01
N LEU A 13 22.66 20.97 21.22
CA LEU A 13 22.97 19.86 20.33
C LEU A 13 21.96 18.71 20.46
N GLU A 14 21.52 18.38 21.67
CA GLU A 14 20.47 17.38 21.88
C GLU A 14 19.12 17.83 21.29
N GLU A 15 18.77 19.12 21.41
CA GLU A 15 17.55 19.65 20.79
C GLU A 15 17.60 19.58 19.25
N ARG A 16 18.73 19.96 18.65
CA ARG A 16 18.95 19.83 17.20
C ARG A 16 18.88 18.37 16.74
N LYS A 17 19.49 17.46 17.49
CA LYS A 17 19.45 16.01 17.22
C LYS A 17 18.02 15.48 17.29
N LYS A 18 17.23 15.89 18.28
CA LYS A 18 15.81 15.53 18.40
C LYS A 18 15.00 16.02 17.20
N ALA A 19 15.21 17.27 16.78
CA ALA A 19 14.53 17.84 15.61
C ALA A 19 14.90 17.10 14.31
N LEU A 20 16.17 16.78 14.10
CA LEU A 20 16.63 16.02 12.93
C LEU A 20 16.06 14.60 12.91
N LYS A 21 16.05 13.89 14.06
CA LYS A 21 15.42 12.57 14.16
C LYS A 21 13.92 12.61 13.87
N ALA A 22 13.21 13.62 14.37
CA ALA A 22 11.79 13.79 14.10
C ALA A 22 11.53 14.01 12.59
N ARG A 23 12.37 14.81 11.93
CA ARG A 23 12.30 15.04 10.48
C ARG A 23 12.59 13.77 9.68
N LEU A 24 13.61 13.01 10.08
CA LEU A 24 13.96 11.73 9.45
C LEU A 24 12.79 10.74 9.56
N GLY A 25 12.22 10.57 10.76
CA GLY A 25 11.08 9.67 10.96
C GLY A 25 9.82 10.11 10.20
N LYS A 26 9.64 11.41 9.92
CA LYS A 26 8.57 11.90 9.02
C LYS A 26 8.83 11.49 7.57
N GLN A 27 10.08 11.61 7.12
CA GLN A 27 10.48 11.24 5.76
C GLN A 27 10.37 9.73 5.54
N GLU A 28 10.81 8.92 6.49
CA GLU A 28 10.71 7.46 6.43
C GLU A 28 9.26 7.01 6.34
N ARG A 29 8.36 7.56 7.17
CA ARG A 29 6.92 7.27 7.07
C ARG A 29 6.34 7.69 5.74
N ALA A 30 6.69 8.88 5.22
CA ALA A 30 6.22 9.34 3.92
C ALA A 30 6.70 8.43 2.77
N GLN A 31 7.96 7.98 2.82
CA GLN A 31 8.51 7.03 1.86
C GLN A 31 7.86 5.66 1.96
N ASP A 32 7.63 5.15 3.17
CA ASP A 32 6.98 3.87 3.40
C ASP A 32 5.52 3.88 2.91
N THR A 33 4.76 4.93 3.22
CA THR A 33 3.42 5.13 2.67
C THR A 33 3.44 5.17 1.15
N ARG A 34 4.36 5.94 0.54
CA ARG A 34 4.48 5.99 -0.92
C ARG A 34 4.83 4.63 -1.53
N ARG A 35 5.77 3.90 -0.93
CA ARG A 35 6.16 2.56 -1.38
C ARG A 35 4.98 1.59 -1.34
N LYS A 36 4.24 1.57 -0.24
CA LYS A 36 3.04 0.71 -0.07
C LYS A 36 1.96 1.04 -1.09
N ILE A 37 1.69 2.33 -1.31
CA ILE A 37 0.71 2.79 -2.30
C ILE A 37 1.14 2.39 -3.72
N LEU A 38 2.39 2.65 -4.10
CA LEU A 38 2.87 2.34 -5.46
C LEU A 38 2.87 0.83 -5.72
N LEU A 39 3.27 0.02 -4.75
CA LEU A 39 3.23 -1.43 -4.87
C LEU A 39 1.79 -1.93 -5.01
N GLY A 40 0.86 -1.41 -4.20
CA GLY A 40 -0.56 -1.73 -4.30
C GLY A 40 -1.14 -1.35 -5.67
N ALA A 41 -0.88 -0.13 -6.14
CA ALA A 41 -1.34 0.34 -7.44
C ALA A 41 -0.80 -0.52 -8.60
N LEU A 42 0.45 -0.98 -8.53
CA LEU A 42 1.03 -1.88 -9.52
C LEU A 42 0.32 -3.24 -9.54
N VAL A 43 0.03 -3.80 -8.37
CA VAL A 43 -0.67 -5.08 -8.25
C VAL A 43 -2.10 -4.97 -8.79
N LEU A 44 -2.83 -3.92 -8.42
CA LEU A 44 -4.18 -3.67 -8.94
C LEU A 44 -4.19 -3.51 -10.46
N HIS A 45 -3.28 -2.68 -11.00
CA HIS A 45 -3.13 -2.52 -12.44
C HIS A 45 -2.80 -3.84 -13.14
N ARG A 46 -2.01 -4.72 -12.49
CA ARG A 46 -1.69 -6.04 -13.06
C ARG A 46 -2.91 -6.97 -13.07
N LEU A 47 -3.77 -6.91 -12.05
CA LEU A 47 -5.00 -7.70 -11.98
C LEU A 47 -6.07 -7.24 -12.99
N ASP A 48 -6.12 -5.95 -13.31
CA ASP A 48 -7.08 -5.36 -14.25
C ASP A 48 -6.65 -5.53 -15.71
N ASN A 49 -5.35 -5.36 -16.01
CA ASN A 49 -4.84 -5.33 -17.39
C ASN A 49 -4.27 -6.67 -17.88
N SER A 50 -4.32 -7.72 -17.07
CA SER A 50 -3.86 -9.04 -17.47
C SER A 50 -4.87 -9.74 -18.38
N ASN A 51 -4.68 -9.58 -19.69
CA ASN A 51 -5.31 -10.41 -20.71
C ASN A 51 -4.84 -11.87 -20.58
N ASN A 52 -5.45 -12.64 -19.67
CA ASN A 52 -5.26 -14.09 -19.52
C ASN A 52 -3.78 -14.53 -19.48
N SER A 53 -2.99 -13.94 -18.59
CA SER A 53 -1.65 -14.46 -18.30
C SER A 53 -1.70 -15.35 -17.07
N ASP A 54 -1.19 -16.58 -17.16
CA ASP A 54 -1.12 -17.54 -16.05
C ASP A 54 -0.60 -16.92 -14.74
N PHE A 55 0.34 -15.97 -14.84
CA PHE A 55 0.89 -15.26 -13.69
C PHE A 55 -0.14 -14.38 -12.96
N ALA A 56 -1.07 -13.76 -13.67
CA ALA A 56 -2.09 -12.91 -13.05
C ALA A 56 -3.16 -13.73 -12.34
N ASP A 57 -3.50 -14.91 -12.88
CA ASP A 57 -4.40 -15.86 -12.23
C ASP A 57 -3.74 -16.45 -10.97
N GLN A 58 -2.46 -16.84 -11.06
CA GLN A 58 -1.67 -17.26 -9.89
C GLN A 58 -1.59 -16.16 -8.83
N LEU A 59 -1.40 -14.90 -9.24
CA LEU A 59 -1.36 -13.76 -8.33
C LEU A 59 -2.72 -13.53 -7.67
N ARG A 60 -3.81 -13.62 -8.43
CA ARG A 60 -5.18 -13.47 -7.92
C ARG A 60 -5.52 -14.57 -6.90
N ASP A 61 -5.15 -15.81 -7.19
CA ASP A 61 -5.35 -16.94 -6.29
C ASP A 61 -4.50 -16.84 -5.03
N TRP A 62 -3.26 -16.35 -5.15
CA TRP A 62 -2.42 -16.07 -3.99
C TRP A 62 -3.02 -14.96 -3.11
N ILE A 63 -3.50 -13.87 -3.71
CA ILE A 63 -4.16 -12.77 -2.98
C ILE A 63 -5.41 -13.28 -2.26
N ARG A 64 -6.24 -14.11 -2.89
CA ARG A 64 -7.43 -14.68 -2.23
C ARG A 64 -7.11 -15.50 -0.99
N LYS A 65 -5.96 -16.18 -0.95
CA LYS A 65 -5.54 -17.00 0.18
C LYS A 65 -4.91 -16.18 1.29
N GLU A 66 -4.04 -15.23 0.95
CA GLU A 66 -3.24 -14.48 1.92
C GLU A 66 -3.95 -13.21 2.42
N LEU A 67 -4.71 -12.52 1.58
CA LEU A 67 -5.32 -11.23 1.91
C LEU A 67 -6.32 -11.32 3.07
N PRO A 68 -7.19 -12.35 3.18
CA PRO A 68 -8.07 -12.51 4.34
C PRO A 68 -7.32 -12.75 5.66
N GLY A 69 -6.12 -13.34 5.61
CA GLY A 69 -5.24 -13.52 6.77
C GLY A 69 -4.47 -12.25 7.14
N PHE A 70 -4.18 -11.40 6.16
CA PHE A 70 -3.52 -10.11 6.36
C PHE A 70 -4.47 -9.02 6.87
N LEU A 71 -5.72 -9.03 6.40
CA LEU A 71 -6.73 -8.05 6.79
C LEU A 71 -7.38 -8.42 8.12
N THR A 72 -7.00 -7.70 9.17
CA THR A 72 -7.50 -7.92 10.54
C THR A 72 -8.83 -7.22 10.83
N ARG A 73 -9.25 -6.27 9.99
CA ARG A 73 -10.48 -5.48 10.18
C ARG A 73 -11.50 -5.81 9.09
N ASP A 74 -12.74 -6.03 9.48
CA ASP A 74 -13.81 -6.39 8.55
C ASP A 74 -14.16 -5.26 7.57
N GLY A 75 -14.01 -4.00 8.00
CA GLY A 75 -14.16 -2.84 7.11
C GLY A 75 -13.10 -2.79 6.00
N ASP A 76 -11.89 -3.28 6.26
CA ASP A 76 -10.85 -3.34 5.24
C ASP A 76 -11.09 -4.51 4.28
N LYS A 77 -11.65 -5.63 4.75
CA LYS A 77 -12.01 -6.79 3.89
C LYS A 77 -13.05 -6.40 2.83
N ALA A 78 -14.06 -5.63 3.22
CA ALA A 78 -15.10 -5.15 2.31
C ALA A 78 -14.55 -4.30 1.13
N LEU A 79 -13.39 -3.65 1.29
CA LEU A 79 -12.75 -2.89 0.23
C LEU A 79 -12.13 -3.75 -0.88
N PHE A 80 -11.96 -5.05 -0.64
CA PHE A 80 -11.35 -6.00 -1.59
C PHE A 80 -12.32 -7.12 -2.01
N ASP A 81 -13.61 -6.99 -1.70
CA ASP A 81 -14.62 -7.99 -2.03
C ASP A 81 -14.73 -8.22 -3.55
N ASP A 82 -14.48 -7.19 -4.36
CA ASP A 82 -14.40 -7.28 -5.81
C ASP A 82 -13.28 -8.22 -6.29
N ILE A 83 -12.10 -8.15 -5.66
CA ILE A 83 -10.95 -9.01 -5.99
C ILE A 83 -11.13 -10.42 -5.41
N LEU A 84 -11.64 -10.51 -4.19
CA LEU A 84 -11.85 -11.76 -3.47
C LEU A 84 -12.98 -12.58 -4.11
N ASN A 85 -14.09 -11.95 -4.46
CA ASN A 85 -15.30 -12.59 -5.02
C ASN A 85 -15.39 -12.54 -6.55
N ALA A 86 -14.36 -12.05 -7.27
CA ALA A 86 -14.28 -12.16 -8.73
C ALA A 86 -14.09 -13.61 -9.21
N SER A 87 -14.99 -14.50 -8.83
CA SER A 87 -15.21 -15.82 -9.42
C SER A 87 -16.28 -15.71 -10.50
N SER A 88 -16.08 -14.82 -11.48
CA SER A 88 -16.70 -14.88 -12.81
C SER A 88 -16.27 -13.65 -13.60
N SER A 89 -15.67 -13.90 -14.76
CA SER A 89 -15.47 -12.94 -15.84
C SER A 89 -16.68 -12.03 -16.07
N PRO A 90 -16.51 -10.82 -16.63
CA PRO A 90 -17.60 -10.18 -17.34
C PRO A 90 -17.87 -11.00 -18.60
N GLU A 91 -18.73 -12.01 -18.47
CA GLU A 91 -19.44 -12.59 -19.59
C GLU A 91 -20.37 -11.49 -20.10
N VAL A 92 -19.84 -10.67 -21.02
CA VAL A 92 -20.66 -9.77 -21.84
C VAL A 92 -21.60 -10.69 -22.62
N THR A 93 -22.80 -10.80 -22.09
CA THR A 93 -23.95 -11.43 -22.72
C THR A 93 -24.31 -10.59 -23.93
N THR A 94 -23.63 -10.82 -25.06
CA THR A 94 -24.17 -10.43 -26.37
C THR A 94 -25.07 -11.58 -26.81
N SER A 95 -26.33 -11.50 -26.39
CA SER A 95 -27.42 -12.27 -26.95
C SER A 95 -28.56 -11.31 -27.23
N GLU A 96 -28.54 -10.69 -28.41
CA GLU A 96 -29.77 -10.38 -29.13
C GLU A 96 -29.61 -10.88 -30.58
N GLN A 97 -30.44 -11.87 -30.86
CA GLN A 97 -30.75 -12.48 -32.15
C GLN A 97 -31.70 -11.55 -32.95
N GLN A 98 -31.94 -11.93 -34.21
CA GLN A 98 -32.91 -11.38 -35.19
C GLN A 98 -32.40 -10.14 -35.96
N THR A 99 -32.29 -10.17 -37.30
CA THR A 99 -33.15 -10.80 -38.33
C THR A 99 -32.36 -11.09 -39.60
#